data_AF-A0A353IP28-F1
#
_entry.id   AF-A0A353IP28-F1
#
_cell.length_a   1.000
_cell.length_b   1.000
_cell.length_c   1.000
_cell.angle_alpha   90.00
_cell.angle_beta   90.00
_cell.angle_gamma   90.00
#
_symmetry.space_group_name_H-M   'P 1'
#
loop_
_entity.id
_entity.type
_entity.pdbx_description
1 polymer ?
#
loop_
_entity_poly.entity_id
_entity_poly.type
_entity_poly.pdbx_seq_one_letter_code
_entity_poly.pdbx_strand_id
1 'polypeptide(L)'
;MIRVQSGDFDIAKEIEALRKGPTGDSRTDMGAIVTFTGTVRDTHGMTEGAVTAMTLEHYPGMTEKELARIETEAHARWPLAATLIVHRVGRLEPGDNIVLVITASAHREAAFEAARFLMDYLKTSAPFWKRESGPEGKRWVDAK
;
A
#
# COMPACT_ATOMS: atom_id res chain seq x y z
N MET A 1 -7.86 1.21 8.43
CA MET A 1 -7.01 0.15 9.01
C MET A 1 -5.66 0.20 8.33
N ILE A 2 -4.57 0.13 9.11
CA ILE A 2 -3.21 0.22 8.57
C ILE A 2 -2.39 -0.95 9.08
N ARG A 3 -1.64 -1.60 8.18
CA ARG A 3 -0.71 -2.67 8.52
C ARG A 3 0.59 -2.52 7.73
N VAL A 4 1.71 -2.55 8.45
CA VAL A 4 3.05 -2.74 7.87
C VAL A 4 3.52 -4.14 8.26
N GLN A 5 3.88 -4.96 7.28
CA GLN A 5 4.17 -6.38 7.48
C GLN A 5 5.22 -6.89 6.49
N SER A 6 5.84 -8.04 6.74
CA SER A 6 6.73 -8.67 5.75
C SER A 6 6.04 -9.71 4.86
N GLY A 7 5.08 -10.43 5.44
CA GLY A 7 4.28 -11.42 4.73
C GLY A 7 3.45 -10.81 3.60
N ASP A 8 3.18 -11.61 2.57
CA ASP A 8 2.28 -11.20 1.49
C ASP A 8 0.84 -11.01 1.99
N PHE A 9 0.01 -10.36 1.18
CA PHE A 9 -1.41 -10.17 1.44
C PHE A 9 -2.25 -10.76 0.30
N ASP A 10 -3.46 -11.18 0.64
CA ASP A 10 -4.43 -11.73 -0.30
C ASP A 10 -5.55 -10.71 -0.52
N ILE A 11 -5.55 -10.07 -1.69
CA ILE A 11 -6.45 -8.96 -2.02
C ILE A 11 -7.91 -9.35 -1.81
N ALA A 12 -8.31 -10.56 -2.21
CA ALA A 12 -9.68 -11.02 -2.09
C ALA A 12 -10.06 -11.20 -0.61
N LYS A 13 -9.18 -11.81 0.20
CA LYS A 13 -9.42 -11.96 1.65
C LYS A 13 -9.52 -10.62 2.36
N GLU A 14 -8.74 -9.62 1.95
CA GLU A 14 -8.82 -8.29 2.54
C GLU A 14 -10.13 -7.59 2.21
N ILE A 15 -10.63 -7.70 0.97
CA ILE A 15 -11.95 -7.18 0.59
C ILE A 15 -13.06 -7.88 1.39
N GLU A 16 -12.99 -9.20 1.52
CA GLU A 16 -13.98 -9.98 2.28
C GLU A 16 -13.97 -9.61 3.77
N ALA A 17 -12.79 -9.41 4.37
CA ALA A 17 -12.67 -8.93 5.74
C ALA A 17 -13.28 -7.53 5.91
N LEU A 18 -13.03 -6.63 4.94
CA LEU A 18 -13.61 -5.28 4.94
C LEU A 18 -15.15 -5.32 4.86
N ARG A 19 -15.71 -6.23 4.05
CA ARG A 19 -17.15 -6.45 3.91
C ARG A 19 -17.82 -7.07 5.14
N LYS A 20 -17.09 -7.79 5.98
CA LYS A 20 -17.63 -8.36 7.24
C LYS A 20 -17.48 -7.42 8.44
N GLY A 21 -16.68 -6.37 8.31
CA GLY A 21 -16.40 -5.45 9.41
C GLY A 21 -15.79 -6.16 10.65
N PRO A 22 -15.64 -5.42 11.77
CA PRO A 22 -15.01 -5.95 12.98
C PRO A 22 -15.91 -6.88 13.81
N THR A 23 -17.24 -6.80 13.66
CA THR A 23 -18.20 -7.66 14.37
C THR A 23 -18.53 -8.96 13.63
N GLY A 24 -18.12 -9.09 12.37
CA GLY A 24 -18.42 -10.24 11.51
C GLY A 24 -19.69 -10.09 10.67
N ASP A 25 -20.46 -9.02 10.89
CA ASP A 25 -21.70 -8.75 10.15
C ASP A 25 -21.44 -8.20 8.74
N SER A 26 -22.23 -8.64 7.77
CA SER A 26 -22.12 -8.13 6.41
C SER A 26 -22.48 -6.64 6.33
N ARG A 27 -21.49 -5.83 5.96
CA ARG A 27 -21.59 -4.40 5.64
C ARG A 27 -22.36 -4.22 4.33
N THR A 28 -23.44 -3.44 4.37
CA THR A 28 -24.27 -3.11 3.20
C THR A 28 -24.19 -1.63 2.80
N ASP A 29 -23.35 -0.85 3.47
CA ASP A 29 -23.12 0.58 3.25
C ASP A 29 -22.05 0.87 2.16
N MET A 30 -21.42 -0.16 1.62
CA MET A 30 -20.38 -0.06 0.59
C MET A 30 -20.95 -0.34 -0.81
N GLY A 31 -21.26 0.72 -1.56
CA GLY A 31 -21.71 0.63 -2.95
C GLY A 31 -20.57 0.59 -3.98
N ALA A 32 -19.35 0.94 -3.57
CA ALA A 32 -18.15 0.88 -4.38
C ALA A 32 -16.94 0.50 -3.52
N ILE A 33 -16.09 -0.38 -4.05
CA ILE A 33 -14.79 -0.73 -3.49
C ILE A 33 -13.76 -0.53 -4.59
N VAL A 34 -12.75 0.30 -4.33
CA VAL A 34 -11.62 0.55 -5.24
C VAL A 34 -10.36 0.02 -4.58
N THR A 35 -9.58 -0.72 -5.36
CA THR A 35 -8.33 -1.32 -4.91
C THR A 35 -7.18 -0.87 -5.80
N PHE A 36 -6.07 -0.46 -5.20
CA PHE A 36 -4.79 -0.32 -5.87
C PHE A 36 -3.81 -1.33 -5.30
N THR A 37 -3.12 -2.07 -6.17
CA THR A 37 -2.02 -2.95 -5.77
C THR A 37 -0.76 -2.55 -6.52
N GLY A 38 0.29 -2.20 -5.78
CA GLY A 38 1.62 -1.98 -6.35
C GLY A 38 2.43 -3.26 -6.29
N THR A 39 3.05 -3.64 -7.40
CA THR A 39 3.92 -4.82 -7.51
C THR A 39 5.35 -4.42 -7.85
N VAL A 40 6.32 -5.24 -7.47
CA VAL A 40 7.72 -5.05 -7.86
C VAL A 40 7.81 -5.28 -9.37
N ARG A 41 8.24 -4.26 -10.11
CA ARG A 41 8.46 -4.38 -11.55
C ARG A 41 9.82 -5.02 -11.80
N ASP A 42 9.87 -5.92 -12.78
CA ASP A 42 11.15 -6.34 -13.34
C ASP A 42 11.73 -5.18 -14.15
N THR A 43 12.96 -4.79 -13.83
CA THR A 43 13.71 -3.75 -14.55
C THR A 43 14.85 -4.34 -15.38
N HIS A 44 14.88 -5.67 -15.59
CA HIS A 44 15.80 -6.30 -16.53
C HIS A 44 15.76 -5.58 -17.89
N GLY A 45 16.93 -5.08 -18.32
CA GLY A 45 17.12 -4.45 -19.63
C GLY A 45 17.02 -2.91 -19.67
N MET A 46 16.69 -2.24 -18.57
CA MET A 46 16.60 -0.76 -18.54
C MET A 46 17.88 -0.07 -18.02
N THR A 47 18.75 -0.81 -17.32
CA THR A 47 20.07 -0.35 -16.84
C THR A 47 21.01 -1.56 -16.75
N GLU A 48 22.31 -1.36 -17.05
CA GLU A 48 23.33 -2.37 -16.74
C GLU A 48 23.36 -2.59 -15.21
N GLY A 49 23.24 -3.84 -14.76
CA GLY A 49 23.18 -4.19 -13.33
C GLY A 49 21.75 -4.43 -12.81
N ALA A 50 21.07 -5.44 -13.38
CA ALA A 50 19.69 -5.79 -13.04
C ALA A 50 19.44 -5.92 -11.51
N VAL A 51 18.40 -5.26 -11.02
CA VAL A 51 17.94 -5.36 -9.63
C VAL A 51 17.35 -6.76 -9.42
N THR A 52 18.07 -7.59 -8.68
CA THR A 52 17.63 -8.97 -8.38
C THR A 52 16.57 -9.03 -7.29
N ALA A 53 16.61 -8.06 -6.37
CA ALA A 53 15.62 -7.89 -5.32
C ALA A 53 15.68 -6.46 -4.77
N MET A 54 14.54 -5.98 -4.28
CA MET A 54 14.42 -4.74 -3.53
C MET A 54 14.25 -5.08 -2.04
N THR A 55 15.03 -4.45 -1.15
CA THR A 55 14.72 -4.49 0.29
C THR A 55 14.07 -3.16 0.67
N LEU A 56 12.87 -3.21 1.24
CA LEU A 56 12.20 -2.06 1.81
C LEU A 56 12.32 -2.09 3.34
N GLU A 57 12.74 -0.98 3.92
CA GLU A 57 12.77 -0.79 5.37
C GLU A 57 11.88 0.40 5.75
N HIS A 58 11.40 0.42 6.98
CA HIS A 58 10.55 1.48 7.52
C HIS A 58 10.97 1.82 8.95
N TYR A 59 10.43 2.91 9.49
CA TYR A 59 10.72 3.34 10.85
C TYR A 59 9.53 2.92 11.70
N PRO A 60 9.67 1.86 12.51
CA PRO A 60 8.55 1.34 13.29
C PRO A 60 7.93 2.43 14.16
N GLY A 61 6.61 2.57 14.05
CA GLY A 61 5.81 3.55 14.75
C GLY A 61 5.69 4.90 14.04
N MET A 62 6.72 5.39 13.34
CA MET A 62 6.61 6.67 12.61
C MET A 62 5.84 6.48 11.30
N THR A 63 6.18 5.45 10.54
CA THR A 63 5.50 5.15 9.28
C THR A 63 4.01 4.89 9.52
N GLU A 64 3.66 4.08 10.51
CA GLU A 64 2.27 3.78 10.84
C GLU A 64 1.49 5.01 11.31
N LYS A 65 2.11 5.91 12.09
CA LYS A 65 1.50 7.18 12.49
C LYS A 65 1.22 8.09 11.30
N GLU A 66 2.15 8.17 10.36
CA GLU A 66 1.99 9.03 9.20
C GLU A 66 0.95 8.48 8.22
N LEU A 67 0.90 7.16 8.05
CA LEU A 67 -0.19 6.49 7.34
C LEU A 67 -1.54 6.72 8.02
N ALA A 68 -1.61 6.73 9.35
CA ALA A 68 -2.84 7.01 10.10
C ALA A 68 -3.29 8.45 9.92
N ARG A 69 -2.33 9.38 9.87
CA ARG A 69 -2.61 10.80 9.60
C ARG A 69 -3.23 10.97 8.22
N ILE A 70 -2.66 10.38 7.18
CA ILE A 70 -3.19 10.52 5.81
C ILE A 70 -4.51 9.78 5.61
N GLU A 71 -4.69 8.62 6.25
CA GLU A 71 -5.98 7.92 6.28
C GLU A 71 -7.06 8.81 6.90
N THR A 72 -6.76 9.44 8.03
CA THR A 72 -7.68 10.39 8.68
C THR A 72 -8.03 11.56 7.76
N GLU A 73 -7.03 12.09 7.05
CA GLU A 73 -7.23 13.16 6.08
C GLU A 73 -8.12 12.73 4.90
N ALA A 74 -8.00 11.48 4.43
CA ALA A 74 -8.88 10.95 3.40
C ALA A 74 -10.33 10.82 3.89
N HIS A 75 -10.55 10.31 5.10
CA HIS A 75 -11.90 10.25 5.71
C HIS A 75 -12.51 11.63 5.97
N ALA A 76 -11.68 12.65 6.21
CA ALA A 76 -12.15 14.02 6.36
C ALA A 76 -12.58 14.66 5.02
N ARG A 77 -12.00 14.22 3.90
CA ARG A 77 -12.25 14.76 2.56
C ARG A 77 -13.37 14.04 1.81
N TRP A 78 -13.52 12.72 2.01
CA TRP A 78 -14.47 11.90 1.28
C TRP A 78 -15.33 11.07 2.23
N PRO A 79 -16.61 10.81 1.86
CA PRO A 79 -17.50 9.95 2.64
C PRO A 79 -17.14 8.47 2.47
N LEU A 80 -16.07 8.05 3.12
CA LEU A 80 -15.55 6.69 3.04
C LEU A 80 -16.20 5.83 4.12
N ALA A 81 -16.72 4.69 3.69
CA ALA A 81 -17.25 3.66 4.56
C ALA A 81 -16.11 2.88 5.24
N ALA A 82 -15.02 2.64 4.52
CA ALA A 82 -13.84 1.96 5.05
C ALA A 82 -12.60 2.22 4.20
N THR A 83 -11.44 2.06 4.83
CA THR A 83 -10.12 2.12 4.20
C THR A 83 -9.20 1.05 4.76
N LEU A 84 -8.33 0.52 3.90
CA LEU A 84 -7.24 -0.37 4.27
C LEU A 84 -5.97 0.04 3.55
N ILE A 85 -4.88 0.16 4.29
CA ILE A 85 -3.52 0.32 3.74
C ILE A 85 -2.68 -0.83 4.29
N VAL A 86 -2.19 -1.69 3.39
CA VAL A 86 -1.18 -2.72 3.72
C VAL A 86 0.08 -2.39 2.96
N HIS A 87 1.19 -2.25 3.66
CA HIS A 87 2.50 -2.05 3.03
C HIS A 87 3.49 -3.12 3.47
N ARG A 88 4.16 -3.74 2.50
CA ARG A 88 5.18 -4.75 2.75
C ARG A 88 6.55 -4.14 2.97
N VAL A 89 7.31 -4.77 3.86
CA VAL A 89 8.72 -4.45 4.17
C VAL A 89 9.55 -5.73 4.18
N GLY A 90 10.86 -5.59 4.06
CA GLY A 90 11.79 -6.71 3.87
C GLY A 90 12.17 -6.89 2.40
N ARG A 91 12.70 -8.07 2.08
CA ARG A 91 13.12 -8.42 0.72
C ARG A 91 11.91 -8.77 -0.14
N LEU A 92 11.82 -8.15 -1.32
CA LEU A 92 10.77 -8.32 -2.31
C LEU A 92 11.40 -8.56 -3.69
N GLU A 93 10.83 -9.49 -4.44
CA GLU A 93 11.32 -9.92 -5.75
C GLU A 93 10.36 -9.46 -6.86
N PRO A 94 10.82 -9.37 -8.12
CA PRO A 94 9.94 -9.00 -9.24
C PRO A 94 8.66 -9.84 -9.28
N GLY A 95 7.51 -9.17 -9.39
CA GLY A 95 6.19 -9.78 -9.33
C GLY A 95 5.54 -9.76 -7.94
N ASP A 96 6.31 -9.60 -6.87
CA ASP A 96 5.75 -9.53 -5.51
C ASP A 96 4.82 -8.33 -5.34
N ASN A 97 3.74 -8.52 -4.60
CA ASN A 97 2.96 -7.39 -4.11
C ASN A 97 3.80 -6.58 -3.12
N ILE A 98 3.67 -5.25 -3.15
CA ILE A 98 4.37 -4.33 -2.25
C ILE A 98 3.35 -3.61 -1.38
N VAL A 99 2.32 -3.04 -1.99
CA VAL A 99 1.37 -2.16 -1.31
C VAL A 99 -0.03 -2.44 -1.82
N LEU A 100 -0.99 -2.44 -0.89
CA LEU A 100 -2.41 -2.53 -1.15
C LEU A 100 -3.10 -1.34 -0.48
N VAL A 101 -3.86 -0.60 -1.28
CA VAL A 101 -4.81 0.41 -0.80
C VAL A 101 -6.19 -0.03 -1.22
N ILE A 102 -7.11 -0.12 -0.26
CA ILE A 102 -8.53 -0.33 -0.49
C ILE A 102 -9.29 0.87 0.06
N THR A 103 -10.18 1.44 -0.73
CA THR A 103 -11.13 2.45 -0.30
C THR A 103 -12.54 1.96 -0.64
N ALA A 104 -13.47 2.16 0.29
CA ALA A 104 -14.87 1.82 0.10
C ALA A 104 -15.75 3.02 0.41
N SER A 105 -16.79 3.22 -0.38
CA SER A 105 -17.78 4.28 -0.21
C SER A 105 -19.14 3.83 -0.75
N ALA A 106 -20.21 4.58 -0.46
CA ALA A 106 -21.51 4.38 -1.08
C ALA A 106 -21.47 4.59 -2.61
N HIS A 107 -20.57 5.47 -3.10
CA HIS A 107 -20.47 5.82 -4.52
C HIS A 107 -19.02 5.77 -5.01
N ARG A 108 -18.86 5.44 -6.30
CA ARG A 108 -17.55 5.18 -6.92
C ARG A 108 -16.59 6.37 -6.89
N GLU A 109 -17.11 7.60 -7.01
CA GLU A 109 -16.30 8.81 -7.14
C GLU A 109 -15.41 9.03 -5.92
N ALA A 110 -16.02 9.06 -4.73
CA ALA A 110 -15.31 9.16 -3.46
C ALA A 110 -14.29 8.02 -3.27
N ALA A 111 -14.63 6.78 -3.66
CA ALA A 111 -13.69 5.66 -3.55
C ALA A 111 -12.47 5.84 -4.47
N PHE A 112 -12.67 6.20 -5.74
CA PHE A 112 -11.57 6.43 -6.69
C PHE A 112 -10.67 7.59 -6.28
N GLU A 113 -11.25 8.72 -5.91
CA GLU A 113 -10.48 9.91 -5.53
C GLU A 113 -9.64 9.66 -4.28
N ALA A 114 -10.24 9.03 -3.26
CA ALA A 114 -9.51 8.68 -2.05
C ALA A 114 -8.38 7.68 -2.31
N ALA A 115 -8.61 6.65 -3.15
CA ALA A 115 -7.57 5.68 -3.49
C ALA A 115 -6.38 6.35 -4.18
N ARG A 116 -6.66 7.27 -5.13
CA ARG A 116 -5.63 8.06 -5.80
C ARG A 116 -4.86 8.94 -4.82
N PHE A 117 -5.58 9.68 -3.97
CA PHE A 117 -4.97 10.55 -2.96
C PHE A 117 -4.02 9.80 -2.02
N LEU A 118 -4.47 8.66 -1.46
CA LEU A 118 -3.65 7.85 -0.58
C LEU A 118 -2.39 7.32 -1.29
N MET A 119 -2.51 6.93 -2.56
CA MET A 119 -1.37 6.46 -3.34
C MET A 119 -0.38 7.57 -3.72
N ASP A 120 -0.88 8.77 -4.07
CA ASP A 120 -0.02 9.92 -4.38
C ASP A 120 0.79 10.33 -3.15
N TYR A 121 0.19 10.28 -1.96
CA TYR A 121 0.89 10.49 -0.71
C TYR A 121 1.94 9.40 -0.43
N LEU A 122 1.56 8.12 -0.55
CA LEU A 122 2.43 6.97 -0.31
C LEU A 122 3.71 7.01 -1.16
N LYS A 123 3.63 7.52 -2.39
CA LYS A 123 4.78 7.65 -3.27
C LYS A 123 5.69 8.82 -2.93
N THR A 124 5.13 9.94 -2.48
CA THR A 124 5.88 11.20 -2.35
C THR A 124 6.42 11.43 -0.94
N SER A 125 5.77 10.88 0.09
CA SER A 125 5.96 11.33 1.46
C SER A 125 6.08 10.19 2.48
N ALA A 126 5.81 8.94 2.10
CA ALA A 126 5.87 7.85 3.06
C ALA A 126 7.32 7.52 3.46
N PRO A 127 7.61 7.37 4.76
CA PRO A 127 8.97 7.11 5.26
C PRO A 127 9.34 5.63 5.10
N PHE A 128 9.55 5.24 3.84
CA PHE A 128 10.13 3.95 3.45
C PHE A 128 11.48 4.18 2.78
N TRP A 129 12.46 3.34 3.11
CA TRP A 129 13.78 3.38 2.50
C TRP A 129 13.98 2.17 1.62
N LYS A 130 14.45 2.43 0.39
CA LYS A 130 14.71 1.41 -0.61
C LYS A 130 16.20 1.08 -0.64
N ARG A 131 16.54 -0.17 -0.37
CA ARG A 131 17.87 -0.71 -0.64
C ARG A 131 17.82 -1.61 -1.85
N GLU A 132 18.54 -1.23 -2.90
CA GLU A 132 18.71 -2.06 -4.08
C GLU A 132 19.97 -2.91 -3.91
N SER A 133 19.87 -4.20 -4.27
CA SER A 133 21.01 -5.11 -4.32
C SER A 133 21.24 -5.49 -5.78
N GLY A 134 22.40 -5.10 -6.32
CA GLY A 134 22.85 -5.43 -7.68
C GLY A 134 24.15 -6.24 -7.66
N PRO A 135 24.65 -6.67 -8.83
CA PRO A 135 25.88 -7.46 -8.96
C PRO A 135 27.12 -6.79 -8.35
N GLU A 136 27.13 -5.45 -8.27
CA GLU A 136 28.26 -4.66 -7.77
C GLU A 136 28.14 -4.24 -6.29
N GLY A 137 27.12 -4.71 -5.56
CA GLY A 137 26.96 -4.46 -4.12
C GLY A 137 25.65 -3.77 -3.72
N LYS A 138 25.59 -3.31 -2.46
CA LYS A 138 24.40 -2.72 -1.83
C LYS A 138 24.41 -1.19 -1.98
N ARG A 139 23.35 -0.61 -2.54
CA ARG A 139 23.15 0.86 -2.57
C ARG A 139 21.84 1.24 -1.90
N TRP A 140 21.89 2.23 -1.00
CA TRP A 140 20.70 2.85 -0.43
C TRP A 140 20.24 3.98 -1.33
N VAL A 141 18.95 4.01 -1.66
CA VAL A 141 18.33 5.07 -2.44
C VAL A 141 17.06 5.51 -1.71
N ASP A 142 16.78 6.81 -1.70
CA ASP A 142 15.47 7.28 -1.21
C ASP A 142 14.36 6.71 -2.09
N ALA A 143 13.25 6.30 -1.47
CA ALA A 143 12.05 5.95 -2.20
C ALA A 143 11.45 7.23 -2.79
N LYS A 144 11.47 7.38 -4.12
CA LYS A 144 10.76 8.42 -4.89
C LYS A 144 9.51 7.85 -5.55
#